data_AF-A0A528HCL0-F1
#
_entry.id   AF-A0A528HCL0-F1
#
_cell.length_a   1.000
_cell.length_b   1.000
_cell.length_c   1.000
_cell.angle_alpha   90.00
_cell.angle_beta   90.00
_cell.angle_gamma   90.00
#
_symmetry.space_group_name_H-M   'P 1'
#
loop_
_entity.id
_entity.type
_entity.pdbx_description
1 polymer ?
#
loop_
_entity_poly.entity_id
_entity_poly.type
_entity_poly.pdbx_seq_one_letter_code
_entity_poly.pdbx_strand_id
1 'polypeptide(L)'
;EHCVSITVRDSAALLDATEGPMPGDPYMAPRPQESFLSQTERPPRSLRIAVTDTALLGTRLERACVEAVHSTARLCEELGHTVEFVEPKFDYEAYERTYRRFWTLTATRTIHLISQATGMAIDTAAAHCEAFNKYLYEHGKAVTAGQYLVDIVFFNRFAREMAAFLTKYDVWLTPTLG
;
A
#
# COMPACT_ATOMS: atom_id res chain seq x y z
N GLU A 1 -2.56 6.04 -10.63
CA GLU A 1 -2.48 4.88 -11.55
C GLU A 1 -1.41 3.89 -11.13
N HIS A 2 -1.63 2.62 -11.47
CA HIS A 2 -0.66 1.54 -11.36
C HIS A 2 -0.72 0.68 -12.63
N CYS A 3 0.36 -0.01 -12.97
CA CYS A 3 0.38 -0.94 -14.09
C CYS A 3 1.19 -2.18 -13.74
N VAL A 4 0.84 -3.28 -14.41
CA VAL A 4 1.66 -4.50 -14.44
C VAL A 4 2.44 -4.47 -15.74
N SER A 5 3.76 -4.29 -15.64
CA SER A 5 4.69 -4.29 -16.77
C SER A 5 5.86 -5.24 -16.51
N ILE A 6 6.60 -5.55 -17.57
CA ILE A 6 7.79 -6.41 -17.49
C ILE A 6 9.04 -5.57 -17.16
N THR A 7 9.04 -4.29 -17.51
CA THR A 7 10.18 -3.40 -17.32
C THR A 7 9.83 -2.14 -16.53
N VAL A 8 10.80 -1.61 -15.80
CA VAL A 8 10.68 -0.36 -15.03
C VAL A 8 10.44 0.85 -15.95
N ARG A 9 11.08 0.88 -17.13
CA ARG A 9 10.87 1.96 -18.11
C ARG A 9 9.43 2.04 -18.61
N ASP A 10 8.74 0.91 -18.75
CA ASP A 10 7.34 0.90 -19.19
C ASP A 10 6.42 1.42 -18.07
N SER A 11 6.72 1.10 -16.80
CA SER A 11 6.01 1.70 -15.66
C SER A 11 6.20 3.21 -15.60
N ALA A 12 7.44 3.68 -15.82
CA ALA A 12 7.77 5.09 -15.82
C ALA A 12 7.06 5.85 -16.97
N ALA A 13 7.05 5.29 -18.18
CA ALA A 13 6.32 5.87 -19.31
C ALA A 13 4.80 5.94 -19.07
N LEU A 14 4.22 4.95 -18.39
CA LEU A 14 2.80 4.99 -18.01
C LEU A 14 2.52 6.07 -16.96
N LEU A 15 3.41 6.27 -15.99
CA LEU A 15 3.29 7.37 -15.04
C LEU A 15 3.37 8.73 -15.76
N ASP A 16 4.29 8.91 -16.71
CA ASP A 16 4.35 10.14 -17.53
C ASP A 16 3.06 10.41 -18.30
N ALA A 17 2.40 9.35 -18.80
CA ALA A 17 1.17 9.47 -19.56
C ALA A 17 -0.07 9.73 -18.70
N THR A 18 -0.02 9.43 -17.40
CA THR A 18 -1.21 9.42 -16.52
C THR A 18 -1.08 10.29 -15.28
N GLU A 19 0.08 10.92 -15.06
CA GLU A 19 0.30 11.78 -13.91
C GLU A 19 -0.53 13.06 -13.94
N GLY A 20 -0.83 13.56 -12.74
CA GLY A 20 -1.55 14.80 -12.54
C GLY A 20 -2.96 14.59 -11.97
N PRO A 21 -3.47 15.58 -11.22
CA PRO A 21 -4.81 15.50 -10.64
C PRO A 21 -5.88 15.81 -11.69
N MET A 22 -7.03 15.16 -11.54
CA MET A 22 -8.28 15.45 -12.25
C MET A 22 -9.20 16.33 -11.40
N PRO A 23 -10.11 17.12 -12.01
CA PRO A 23 -11.09 17.90 -11.26
C PRO A 23 -11.91 17.02 -10.31
N GLY A 24 -11.83 17.31 -9.01
CA GLY A 24 -12.54 16.56 -7.96
C GLY A 24 -11.69 15.56 -7.17
N ASP A 25 -10.41 15.36 -7.54
CA ASP A 25 -9.53 14.46 -6.80
C ASP A 25 -9.30 14.94 -5.35
N PRO A 26 -9.46 14.06 -4.34
CA PRO A 26 -9.33 14.45 -2.93
C PRO A 26 -7.87 14.59 -2.47
N TYR A 27 -6.92 14.00 -3.20
CA TYR A 27 -5.50 13.99 -2.86
C TYR A 27 -4.65 14.16 -4.12
N MET A 28 -3.49 14.80 -3.97
CA MET A 28 -2.52 14.96 -5.05
C MET A 28 -1.10 14.74 -4.53
N ALA A 29 -0.28 14.07 -5.34
CA ALA A 29 1.16 13.98 -5.09
C ALA A 29 1.88 15.24 -5.60
N PRO A 30 3.08 15.55 -5.09
CA PRO A 30 3.94 16.57 -5.68
C PRO A 30 4.21 16.26 -7.16
N ARG A 31 4.11 17.27 -8.02
CA ARG A 31 4.46 17.10 -9.44
C ARG A 31 5.97 16.89 -9.58
N PRO A 32 6.42 15.91 -10.38
CA PRO A 32 7.83 15.77 -10.67
C PRO A 32 8.32 16.95 -11.50
N GLN A 33 9.62 17.26 -11.38
CA GLN A 33 10.24 18.34 -12.16
C GLN A 33 10.54 17.92 -13.60
N GLU A 34 10.66 16.61 -13.83
CA GLU A 34 11.03 15.98 -15.09
C GLU A 34 10.25 14.68 -15.23
N SER A 35 10.16 14.15 -16.46
CA SER A 35 9.44 12.90 -16.71
C SER A 35 10.06 11.73 -15.94
N PHE A 36 9.22 10.84 -15.39
CA PHE A 36 9.63 9.62 -14.72
C PHE A 36 10.54 8.79 -15.63
N LEU A 37 10.23 8.68 -16.92
CA LEU A 37 11.06 7.92 -17.86
C LEU A 37 12.49 8.49 -17.94
N SER A 38 12.64 9.82 -18.05
CA SER A 38 13.97 10.45 -18.10
C SER A 38 14.77 10.27 -16.81
N GLN A 39 14.09 10.18 -15.68
CA GLN A 39 14.73 9.92 -14.39
C GLN A 39 15.27 8.49 -14.29
N THR A 40 14.69 7.52 -15.02
CA THR A 40 15.21 6.14 -15.04
C THR A 40 16.57 5.99 -15.72
N GLU A 41 16.96 6.95 -16.55
CA GLU A 41 18.25 6.96 -17.27
C GLU A 41 19.38 7.58 -16.44
N ARG A 42 19.06 8.16 -15.27
CA ARG A 42 20.02 8.86 -14.42
C ARG A 42 20.48 7.94 -13.29
N PRO A 43 21.80 7.76 -13.10
CA PRO A 43 22.28 7.01 -11.95
C PRO A 43 21.89 7.76 -10.66
N PRO A 44 21.33 7.07 -9.65
CA PRO A 44 21.02 7.72 -8.38
C PRO A 44 22.31 8.07 -7.63
N ARG A 45 22.21 8.99 -6.66
CA ARG A 45 23.23 9.13 -5.62
C ARG A 45 23.30 7.85 -4.77
N SER A 46 24.32 7.73 -3.92
CA SER A 46 24.29 6.73 -2.85
C SER A 46 23.07 6.96 -1.95
N LEU A 47 22.30 5.90 -1.70
CA LEU A 47 21.04 5.91 -0.96
C LEU A 47 21.22 5.21 0.39
N ARG A 48 20.43 5.63 1.39
CA ARG A 48 20.24 4.93 2.66
C ARG A 48 19.01 4.03 2.51
N ILE A 49 19.20 2.72 2.60
CA ILE A 49 18.15 1.74 2.36
C ILE A 49 17.87 1.01 3.68
N ALA A 50 16.64 1.16 4.19
CA ALA A 50 16.15 0.33 5.27
C ALA A 50 15.66 -1.01 4.69
N VAL A 51 16.04 -2.12 5.31
CA VAL A 51 15.62 -3.46 4.92
C VAL A 51 14.84 -4.10 6.06
N THR A 52 13.65 -4.59 5.75
CA THR A 52 12.85 -5.42 6.67
C THR A 52 12.73 -6.80 6.05
N ASP A 53 13.15 -7.83 6.77
CA ASP A 53 13.09 -9.23 6.33
C ASP A 53 12.11 -10.07 7.17
N THR A 54 11.12 -9.39 7.75
CA THR A 54 9.98 -9.98 8.45
C THR A 54 8.67 -9.52 7.81
N ALA A 55 7.57 -10.24 8.07
CA ALA A 55 6.26 -9.80 7.61
C ALA A 55 5.68 -8.75 8.56
N LEU A 56 5.14 -7.68 7.99
CA LEU A 56 4.52 -6.59 8.75
C LEU A 56 3.41 -7.08 9.70
N LEU A 57 2.65 -8.09 9.31
CA LEU A 57 1.54 -8.65 10.10
C LEU A 57 1.92 -9.95 10.83
N GLY A 58 3.21 -10.19 11.05
CA GLY A 58 3.70 -11.36 11.78
C GLY A 58 3.46 -12.70 11.09
N THR A 59 3.04 -12.70 9.82
CA THR A 59 2.91 -13.93 9.02
C THR A 59 4.29 -14.53 8.77
N ARG A 60 4.35 -15.86 8.67
CA ARG A 60 5.59 -16.54 8.30
C ARG A 60 5.95 -16.18 6.86
N LEU A 61 7.19 -15.74 6.65
CA LEU A 61 7.76 -15.60 5.31
C LEU A 61 8.30 -16.95 4.84
N GLU A 62 8.04 -17.27 3.58
CA GLU A 62 8.73 -18.35 2.87
C GLU A 62 10.22 -18.05 2.74
N ARG A 63 11.03 -19.12 2.81
CA ARG A 63 12.50 -19.00 2.77
C ARG A 63 12.97 -18.26 1.50
N ALA A 64 12.33 -18.53 0.37
CA ALA A 64 12.67 -17.89 -0.91
C ALA A 64 12.43 -16.37 -0.89
N CYS A 65 11.42 -15.88 -0.18
CA CYS A 65 11.17 -14.44 -0.04
C CYS A 65 12.26 -13.76 0.80
N VAL A 66 12.67 -14.40 1.90
CA VAL A 66 13.78 -13.90 2.73
C VAL A 66 15.08 -13.87 1.92
N GLU A 67 15.40 -14.96 1.21
CA GLU A 67 16.59 -15.04 0.36
C GLU A 67 16.60 -13.97 -0.74
N ALA A 68 15.45 -13.69 -1.35
CA ALA A 68 15.31 -12.63 -2.35
C ALA A 68 15.64 -11.26 -1.77
N VAL A 69 15.07 -10.90 -0.62
CA VAL A 69 15.34 -9.61 0.06
C VAL A 69 16.82 -9.49 0.42
N HIS A 70 17.41 -10.53 0.99
CA HIS A 70 18.82 -10.56 1.35
C HIS A 70 19.73 -10.45 0.12
N SER A 71 19.37 -11.10 -1.00
CA SER A 71 20.11 -10.98 -2.26
C SER A 71 20.03 -9.58 -2.84
N THR A 72 18.86 -8.95 -2.82
CA THR A 72 18.67 -7.57 -3.28
C THR A 72 19.42 -6.58 -2.40
N ALA A 73 19.40 -6.77 -1.07
CA ALA A 73 20.15 -5.95 -0.12
C ALA A 73 21.66 -5.97 -0.43
N ARG A 74 22.26 -7.16 -0.63
CA ARG A 74 23.67 -7.29 -1.03
C ARG A 74 23.98 -6.60 -2.35
N LEU A 75 23.12 -6.78 -3.37
CA LEU A 75 23.29 -6.11 -4.65
C LEU A 75 23.26 -4.58 -4.49
N CYS A 76 22.40 -4.05 -3.63
CA CYS A 76 22.37 -2.62 -3.33
C CYS A 76 23.66 -2.13 -2.65
N GLU A 77 24.23 -2.90 -1.72
CA GLU A 77 25.53 -2.59 -1.11
C GLU A 77 26.66 -2.59 -2.16
N GLU A 78 26.70 -3.60 -3.03
CA GLU A 78 27.68 -3.70 -4.14
C GLU A 78 27.59 -2.51 -5.11
N LEU A 79 26.38 -1.98 -5.33
CA LEU A 79 26.13 -0.77 -6.12
C LEU A 79 26.48 0.54 -5.37
N GLY A 80 26.98 0.46 -4.14
CA GLY A 80 27.47 1.60 -3.36
C GLY A 80 26.41 2.29 -2.50
N HIS A 81 25.29 1.63 -2.19
CA HIS A 81 24.29 2.12 -1.25
C HIS A 81 24.64 1.73 0.19
N THR A 82 24.13 2.50 1.15
CA THR A 82 24.19 2.14 2.58
C THR A 82 22.95 1.35 2.94
N VAL A 83 23.12 0.12 3.39
CA VAL A 83 22.01 -0.77 3.73
C VAL A 83 21.99 -1.01 5.24
N GLU A 84 20.80 -0.90 5.84
CA GLU A 84 20.58 -1.16 7.26
C GLU A 84 19.35 -2.04 7.45
N PHE A 85 19.50 -3.16 8.16
CA PHE A 85 18.38 -4.01 8.54
C PHE A 85 17.66 -3.39 9.73
N VAL A 86 16.49 -2.81 9.47
CA VAL A 86 15.73 -2.01 10.43
C VAL A 86 14.25 -2.03 10.08
N GLU A 87 13.41 -1.97 11.10
CA GLU A 87 11.95 -1.97 10.97
C GLU A 87 11.36 -0.67 11.52
N PRO A 88 10.31 -0.13 10.89
CA PRO A 88 9.53 0.96 11.47
C PRO A 88 8.91 0.51 12.79
N LYS A 89 9.01 1.34 13.83
CA LYS A 89 8.43 1.04 15.15
C LYS A 89 7.05 1.66 15.26
N PHE A 90 6.02 0.83 15.32
CA PHE A 90 4.64 1.23 15.56
C PHE A 90 3.87 0.11 16.28
N ASP A 91 2.66 0.41 16.74
CA ASP A 91 1.78 -0.57 17.39
C ASP A 91 1.15 -1.51 16.35
N TYR A 92 1.82 -2.63 16.09
CA TYR A 92 1.40 -3.65 15.14
C TYR A 92 0.03 -4.25 15.45
N GLU A 93 -0.25 -4.51 16.72
CA GLU A 93 -1.52 -5.11 17.14
C GLU A 93 -2.68 -4.12 16.91
N ALA A 94 -2.48 -2.85 17.25
CA ALA A 94 -3.46 -1.81 16.94
C ALA A 94 -3.63 -1.60 15.44
N TYR A 95 -2.55 -1.66 14.65
CA TYR A 95 -2.62 -1.58 13.20
C TYR A 95 -3.43 -2.73 12.62
N GLU A 96 -3.11 -3.97 12.97
CA GLU A 96 -3.79 -5.16 12.47
C GLU A 96 -5.28 -5.14 12.82
N ARG A 97 -5.61 -4.88 14.09
CA ARG A 97 -7.01 -4.78 14.55
C ARG A 97 -7.79 -3.72 13.79
N THR A 98 -7.19 -2.55 13.58
CA THR A 98 -7.84 -1.43 12.88
C THR A 98 -7.97 -1.73 11.39
N TYR A 99 -6.92 -2.25 10.76
CA TYR A 99 -6.91 -2.63 9.35
C TYR A 99 -7.92 -3.73 9.03
N ARG A 100 -8.01 -4.79 9.85
CA ARG A 100 -9.00 -5.86 9.66
C ARG A 100 -10.43 -5.30 9.65
N ARG A 101 -10.77 -4.40 10.56
CA ARG A 101 -12.07 -3.72 10.58
C ARG A 101 -12.26 -2.84 9.35
N PHE A 102 -11.31 -1.95 9.07
CA PHE A 102 -11.40 -1.01 7.97
C PHE A 102 -11.52 -1.71 6.60
N TRP A 103 -10.80 -2.81 6.39
CA TRP A 103 -10.80 -3.55 5.13
C TRP A 103 -12.17 -4.12 4.76
N THR A 104 -12.99 -4.51 5.75
CA THR A 104 -14.37 -4.98 5.51
C THR A 104 -15.26 -3.93 4.85
N LEU A 105 -14.95 -2.65 5.05
CA LEU A 105 -15.68 -1.53 4.46
C LEU A 105 -15.48 -1.44 2.95
N THR A 106 -14.42 -2.03 2.39
CA THR A 106 -14.19 -2.05 0.93
C THR A 106 -15.30 -2.81 0.21
N ALA A 107 -15.64 -4.03 0.65
CA ALA A 107 -16.74 -4.79 0.08
C ALA A 107 -18.08 -4.10 0.33
N THR A 108 -18.27 -3.58 1.55
CA THR A 108 -19.50 -2.86 1.93
C THR A 108 -19.77 -1.66 1.02
N ARG A 109 -18.77 -0.80 0.82
CA ARG A 109 -18.86 0.34 -0.10
C ARG A 109 -19.21 -0.11 -1.51
N THR A 110 -18.51 -1.11 -2.04
CA THR A 110 -18.74 -1.60 -3.41
C THR A 110 -20.15 -2.17 -3.59
N ILE A 111 -20.66 -2.94 -2.63
CA ILE A 111 -22.02 -3.50 -2.70
C ILE A 111 -23.09 -2.40 -2.63
N HIS A 112 -22.88 -1.37 -1.81
CA HIS A 112 -23.74 -0.18 -1.82
C HIS A 112 -23.76 0.51 -3.18
N LEU A 113 -22.61 0.68 -3.83
CA LEU A 113 -22.51 1.27 -5.17
C LEU A 113 -23.21 0.40 -6.22
N ILE A 114 -23.07 -0.93 -6.15
CA ILE A 114 -23.77 -1.86 -7.06
C ILE A 114 -25.28 -1.75 -6.88
N SER A 115 -25.78 -1.75 -5.64
CA SER A 115 -27.21 -1.59 -5.34
C SER A 115 -27.75 -0.26 -5.89
N GLN A 116 -27.02 0.84 -5.71
CA GLN A 116 -27.41 2.15 -6.24
C GLN A 116 -27.41 2.19 -7.77
N ALA A 117 -26.37 1.65 -8.41
CA ALA A 117 -26.22 1.68 -9.87
C ALA A 117 -27.24 0.78 -10.59
N THR A 118 -27.69 -0.30 -9.94
CA THR A 118 -28.61 -1.29 -10.54
C THR A 118 -30.05 -1.15 -10.08
N GLY A 119 -30.31 -0.39 -9.00
CA GLY A 119 -31.61 -0.32 -8.34
C GLY A 119 -31.99 -1.59 -7.58
N MET A 120 -31.11 -2.60 -7.50
CA MET A 120 -31.37 -3.80 -6.70
C MET A 120 -31.38 -3.47 -5.22
N ALA A 121 -32.26 -4.14 -4.45
CA ALA A 121 -32.20 -4.10 -3.00
C ALA A 121 -30.81 -4.54 -2.51
N ILE A 122 -30.31 -3.90 -1.45
CA ILE A 122 -28.92 -4.07 -0.99
C ILE A 122 -28.59 -5.52 -0.62
N ASP A 123 -29.50 -6.22 0.05
CA ASP A 123 -29.28 -7.62 0.44
C ASP A 123 -29.31 -8.56 -0.78
N THR A 124 -30.08 -8.23 -1.83
CA THR A 124 -30.03 -8.95 -3.11
C THR A 124 -28.69 -8.73 -3.81
N ALA A 125 -28.20 -7.49 -3.87
CA ALA A 125 -26.89 -7.19 -4.44
C ALA A 125 -25.77 -7.96 -3.72
N ALA A 126 -25.80 -7.99 -2.39
CA ALA A 126 -24.87 -8.79 -1.58
C ALA A 126 -25.00 -10.30 -1.86
N ALA A 127 -26.22 -10.81 -2.01
CA ALA A 127 -26.49 -12.22 -2.31
C ALA A 127 -25.88 -12.69 -3.63
N HIS A 128 -25.69 -11.79 -4.60
CA HIS A 128 -25.03 -12.08 -5.88
C HIS A 128 -23.50 -12.08 -5.81
N CYS A 129 -22.89 -11.64 -4.70
CA CYS A 129 -21.44 -11.66 -4.55
C CYS A 129 -20.90 -13.03 -4.10
N GLU A 130 -19.60 -13.25 -4.31
CA GLU A 130 -18.88 -14.43 -3.80
C GLU A 130 -18.89 -14.48 -2.26
N ALA A 131 -18.68 -15.67 -1.70
CA ALA A 131 -18.79 -15.93 -0.26
C ALA A 131 -17.91 -15.01 0.60
N PHE A 132 -16.69 -14.72 0.16
CA PHE A 132 -15.78 -13.84 0.91
C PHE A 132 -16.28 -12.39 0.94
N ASN A 133 -16.81 -11.88 -0.17
CA ASN A 133 -17.38 -10.53 -0.23
C ASN A 133 -18.65 -10.40 0.62
N LYS A 134 -19.48 -11.45 0.68
CA LYS A 134 -20.61 -11.54 1.61
C LYS A 134 -20.15 -11.50 3.07
N TYR A 135 -19.14 -12.28 3.41
CA TYR A 135 -18.54 -12.27 4.75
C TYR A 135 -18.06 -10.86 5.12
N LEU A 136 -17.31 -10.18 4.23
CA LEU A 136 -16.84 -8.82 4.46
C LEU A 136 -17.99 -7.82 4.59
N TYR A 137 -19.05 -7.97 3.80
CA TYR A 137 -20.25 -7.13 3.88
C TYR A 137 -20.93 -7.25 5.24
N GLU A 138 -21.21 -8.47 5.71
CA GLU A 138 -21.86 -8.69 7.01
C GLU A 138 -21.06 -8.09 8.16
N HIS A 139 -19.72 -8.21 8.13
CA HIS A 139 -18.87 -7.60 9.14
C HIS A 139 -18.78 -6.08 9.00
N GLY A 140 -18.74 -5.56 7.77
CA GLY A 140 -18.66 -4.13 7.51
C GLY A 140 -19.93 -3.38 7.90
N LYS A 141 -21.12 -3.99 7.76
CA LYS A 141 -22.40 -3.43 8.25
C LYS A 141 -22.41 -3.17 9.75
N ALA A 142 -21.65 -3.94 10.52
CA ALA A 142 -21.55 -3.79 11.97
C ALA A 142 -20.61 -2.66 12.40
N VAL A 143 -19.84 -2.08 11.47
CA VAL A 143 -18.92 -0.97 11.76
C VAL A 143 -19.70 0.34 11.84
N THR A 144 -19.68 0.98 13.01
CA THR A 144 -20.36 2.27 13.20
C THR A 144 -19.60 3.42 12.52
N ALA A 145 -20.31 4.50 12.19
CA ALA A 145 -19.69 5.74 11.71
C ALA A 145 -18.66 6.30 12.71
N GLY A 146 -18.92 6.17 14.02
CA GLY A 146 -17.98 6.58 15.06
C GLY A 146 -16.67 5.78 15.03
N GLN A 147 -16.75 4.45 14.87
CA GLN A 147 -15.57 3.60 14.67
C GLN A 147 -14.79 4.03 13.43
N TYR A 148 -15.48 4.24 12.31
CA TYR A 148 -14.84 4.64 11.05
C TYR A 148 -14.07 5.97 11.18
N LEU A 149 -14.65 6.97 11.84
CA LEU A 149 -13.98 8.26 12.08
C LEU A 149 -12.73 8.10 12.95
N VAL A 150 -12.79 7.26 13.98
CA VAL A 150 -11.62 6.94 14.82
C VAL A 150 -10.54 6.20 14.02
N ASP A 151 -10.93 5.29 13.14
CA ASP A 151 -10.01 4.53 12.29
C ASP A 151 -9.26 5.44 11.31
N ILE A 152 -9.94 6.44 10.72
CA ILE A 152 -9.29 7.46 9.88
C ILE A 152 -8.21 8.21 10.69
N VAL A 153 -8.55 8.63 11.92
CA VAL A 153 -7.58 9.33 12.80
C VAL A 153 -6.38 8.43 13.12
N PHE A 154 -6.62 7.13 13.34
CA PHE A 154 -5.57 6.14 13.52
C PHE A 154 -4.64 6.06 12.30
N PHE A 155 -5.19 5.87 11.09
CA PHE A 155 -4.36 5.77 9.87
C PHE A 155 -3.58 7.06 9.58
N ASN A 156 -4.16 8.23 9.86
CA ASN A 156 -3.45 9.51 9.76
C ASN A 156 -2.28 9.60 10.74
N ARG A 157 -2.41 9.05 11.95
CA ARG A 157 -1.30 8.98 12.92
C ARG A 157 -0.23 7.99 12.46
N PHE A 158 -0.64 6.79 12.06
CA PHE A 158 0.26 5.78 11.53
C PHE A 158 1.06 6.29 10.31
N ALA A 159 0.41 6.99 9.38
CA ALA A 159 1.08 7.61 8.24
C ALA A 159 2.18 8.61 8.65
N ARG A 160 1.99 9.36 9.75
CA ARG A 160 3.02 10.27 10.29
C ARG A 160 4.19 9.51 10.92
N GLU A 161 3.92 8.40 11.60
CA GLU A 161 4.98 7.53 12.16
C GLU A 161 5.83 6.94 11.02
N MET A 162 5.19 6.44 9.96
CA MET A 162 5.88 5.95 8.77
C MET A 162 6.64 7.05 8.03
N ALA A 163 6.06 8.24 7.89
CA ALA A 163 6.76 9.38 7.28
C ALA A 163 8.01 9.78 8.09
N ALA A 164 7.91 9.80 9.42
CA ALA A 164 9.06 10.08 10.28
C ALA A 164 10.16 9.02 10.14
N PHE A 165 9.81 7.74 10.03
CA PHE A 165 10.77 6.67 9.71
C PHE A 165 11.47 6.92 8.37
N LEU A 166 10.71 7.26 7.32
CA LEU A 166 11.23 7.55 5.98
C LEU A 166 12.01 8.86 5.87
N THR A 167 12.10 9.70 6.91
CA THR A 167 13.07 10.81 6.92
C THR A 167 14.52 10.33 7.09
N LYS A 168 14.71 9.14 7.67
CA LYS A 168 16.03 8.56 7.96
C LYS A 168 16.60 7.72 6.81
N TYR A 169 15.74 7.28 5.90
CA TYR A 169 16.08 6.39 4.80
C TYR A 169 15.48 6.92 3.51
N ASP A 170 16.16 6.69 2.39
CA ASP A 170 15.69 7.13 1.08
C ASP A 170 14.76 6.07 0.44
N VAL A 171 14.94 4.78 0.79
CA VAL A 171 14.15 3.65 0.30
C VAL A 171 13.90 2.67 1.45
N TRP A 172 12.73 2.02 1.45
CA TRP A 172 12.41 0.89 2.30
C TRP A 172 12.22 -0.38 1.45
N LEU A 173 13.09 -1.37 1.63
CA LEU A 173 13.07 -2.65 0.94
C LEU A 173 12.42 -3.70 1.83
N THR A 174 11.34 -4.32 1.34
CA THR A 174 10.59 -5.36 2.05
C THR A 174 10.26 -6.51 1.09
N PRO A 175 9.93 -7.72 1.60
CA PRO A 175 9.17 -8.68 0.83
C PRO A 175 7.84 -8.04 0.39
N THR A 176 7.42 -8.27 -0.86
CA THR A 176 6.09 -7.86 -1.32
C THR A 176 4.99 -8.73 -0.71
N LEU A 177 5.28 -10.02 -0.53
CA LEU A 177 4.40 -11.03 0.04
C LEU A 177 5.21 -11.96 0.96
N GLY A 178 4.49 -12.70 1.80
CA GLY A 178 5.06 -13.75 2.66
C GLY A 178 4.99 -15.13 2.05
#